data_AF-A0AAU2SPS9-F1
#
_entry.id   AF-A0AAU2SPS9-F1
#
_cell.length_a   1.000
_cell.length_b   1.000
_cell.length_c   1.000
_cell.angle_alpha   90.00
_cell.angle_beta   90.00
_cell.angle_gamma   90.00
#
_symmetry.space_group_name_H-M   'P 1'
#
loop_
_entity.id
_entity.type
_entity.pdbx_description
1 polymer ?
#
loop_
_entity_poly.entity_id
_entity_poly.type
_entity_poly.pdbx_seq_one_letter_code
_entity_poly.pdbx_strand_id
1 'polypeptide(L)' 'MTYRTVKQFADAATPEELFTGQWQNRPSVLDDYKPYLDDRWSKGCTNAWKMWEEIVPLDYKGSYQRIRAYLHDKRTHRSW' A
#
# COMPACT_ATOMS: atom_id res chain seq x y z
N MET A 1 -3.31 17.94 25.22
CA MET A 1 -3.59 18.42 23.85
C MET A 1 -3.34 19.92 23.79
N THR A 2 -2.69 20.42 22.74
CA THR A 2 -2.38 21.86 22.62
C THR A 2 -3.46 22.57 21.80
N TYR A 3 -3.63 23.87 22.01
CA TYR A 3 -4.58 24.72 21.27
C TYR A 3 -4.43 24.62 19.75
N ARG A 4 -3.19 24.45 19.26
CA ARG A 4 -2.88 24.29 17.83
C ARG A 4 -3.51 23.03 17.23
N THR A 5 -3.47 21.92 17.95
CA THR A 5 -4.12 20.67 17.52
C THR A 5 -5.63 20.86 17.44
N VAL A 6 -6.25 21.42 18.48
CA VAL A 6 -7.71 21.66 18.51
C VAL A 6 -8.16 22.55 17.35
N LYS A 7 -7.42 23.62 17.07
CA LYS A 7 -7.71 24.52 15.94
C LYS A 7 -7.59 23.80 14.58
N GLN A 8 -6.55 22.99 14.39
CA GLN A 8 -6.38 22.19 13.17
C GLN A 8 -7.56 21.25 12.92
N PHE A 9 -8.08 20.58 13.96
CA PHE A 9 -9.27 19.74 13.85
C PHE A 9 -10.55 20.53 13.55
N ALA A 10 -10.69 21.73 14.10
CA ALA A 10 -11.86 22.58 13.89
C ALA A 10 -11.90 23.25 12.50
N ASP A 11 -10.72 23.58 11.95
CA ASP A 11 -10.59 24.26 10.66
C ASP A 11 -10.63 23.29 9.46
N ALA A 12 -10.45 21.98 9.68
CA ALA A 12 -10.45 20.99 8.61
C ALA A 12 -11.86 20.78 8.03
N ALA A 13 -12.01 21.06 6.74
CA ALA A 13 -13.27 20.89 6.01
C ALA A 13 -13.51 19.43 5.61
N THR A 14 -12.42 18.66 5.47
CA THR A 14 -12.46 17.24 5.11
C THR A 14 -11.50 16.43 5.98
N PRO A 15 -11.78 15.14 6.25
CA PRO A 15 -10.88 14.28 7.00
C PRO A 15 -9.47 14.21 6.39
N GLU A 16 -9.35 14.34 5.07
CA GLU A 16 -8.11 14.28 4.32
C GLU A 16 -7.13 15.41 4.70
N GLU A 17 -7.62 16.60 5.04
CA GLU A 17 -6.80 17.73 5.48
C GLU A 17 -6.11 17.48 6.83
N LEU A 18 -6.62 16.53 7.62
CA LEU A 18 -6.02 16.10 8.88
C LEU A 18 -4.99 14.99 8.69
N PHE A 19 -5.01 14.31 7.55
CA PHE A 19 -3.97 13.37 7.20
C PHE A 19 -2.74 14.18 6.77
N THR A 20 -1.97 14.66 7.75
CA THR A 20 -0.72 15.40 7.54
C THR A 20 0.35 14.84 8.48
N GLY A 21 1.55 14.57 7.96
CA GLY A 21 2.72 14.25 8.80
C GLY A 21 3.59 13.08 8.33
N GLN A 22 4.63 12.81 9.14
CA GLN A 22 5.74 11.88 8.89
C GLN A 22 5.34 10.43 8.56
N TRP A 23 4.08 10.04 8.76
CA TRP A 23 3.60 8.67 8.52
C TRP A 23 2.94 8.48 7.16
N GLN A 24 2.69 9.57 6.41
CA GLN A 24 2.21 9.49 5.04
C GLN A 24 3.36 9.20 4.08
N ASN A 25 3.07 8.38 3.05
CA ASN A 25 4.01 8.02 1.99
C ASN A 25 5.29 7.33 2.46
N ARG A 26 5.29 6.68 3.63
CA ARG A 26 6.43 5.87 4.01
C ARG A 26 6.59 4.71 3.02
N PRO A 27 7.77 4.56 2.40
CA PRO A 27 8.03 3.39 1.59
C PRO A 27 7.86 2.16 2.47
N SER A 28 6.98 1.27 2.04
CA SER A 28 6.81 -0.04 2.64
C SER A 28 7.82 -1.01 2.02
N VAL A 29 8.13 -2.08 2.73
CA VAL A 29 8.94 -3.19 2.18
C VAL A 29 8.33 -3.77 0.89
N LEU A 30 7.03 -3.57 0.64
CA LEU A 30 6.39 -4.01 -0.59
C LEU A 30 6.75 -3.13 -1.79
N ASP A 31 7.06 -1.84 -1.59
CA ASP A 31 7.32 -0.88 -2.66
C ASP A 31 8.47 -1.30 -3.57
N ASP A 32 9.53 -1.88 -3.00
CA ASP A 32 10.68 -2.41 -3.74
C ASP A 32 10.30 -3.59 -4.66
N TYR A 33 9.24 -4.32 -4.30
CA TYR A 33 8.75 -5.50 -5.04
C TYR A 33 7.55 -5.20 -5.92
N LYS A 34 6.94 -4.00 -5.84
CA LYS A 34 5.83 -3.59 -6.70
C LYS A 34 6.13 -3.74 -8.20
N PRO A 35 7.31 -3.35 -8.72
CA PRO A 35 7.62 -3.52 -10.13
C PRO A 35 7.56 -4.99 -10.58
N TYR A 36 8.06 -5.91 -9.75
CA TYR A 36 8.01 -7.35 -10.02
C TYR A 36 6.57 -7.88 -10.00
N LEU A 37 5.79 -7.50 -8.98
CA LEU A 37 4.39 -7.90 -8.85
C LEU A 37 3.55 -7.38 -10.03
N ASP A 38 3.84 -6.18 -10.51
CA ASP A 38 3.16 -5.57 -11.64
C ASP A 38 3.49 -6.24 -12.98
N ASP A 39 4.77 -6.58 -13.22
CA ASP A 39 5.17 -7.39 -14.37
C ASP A 39 4.43 -8.74 -14.37
N ARG A 40 4.41 -9.44 -13.23
CA ARG A 40 3.72 -10.73 -13.08
C ARG A 40 2.21 -10.60 -13.26
N TRP A 41 1.61 -9.53 -12.74
CA TRP A 41 0.20 -9.23 -12.94
C TRP A 41 -0.14 -8.98 -14.41
N SER A 42 0.69 -8.22 -15.12
CA SER A 42 0.50 -7.94 -16.56
C SER A 42 0.57 -9.20 -17.41
N LYS A 43 1.36 -10.18 -16.99
CA LYS A 43 1.46 -11.52 -17.59
C LYS A 43 0.29 -12.45 -17.25
N GLY A 44 -0.71 -11.95 -16.51
CA GLY A 44 -1.90 -12.72 -16.11
C GLY A 44 -1.72 -13.58 -14.87
N CYS A 45 -0.62 -13.43 -14.13
CA CYS A 45 -0.45 -14.12 -12.85
C CYS A 45 -1.30 -13.42 -11.78
N THR A 46 -2.40 -14.04 -11.36
CA THR A 46 -3.33 -13.49 -10.34
C THR A 46 -3.25 -14.19 -9.00
N ASN A 47 -2.39 -15.20 -8.88
CA ASN A 47 -2.25 -15.98 -7.66
C ASN A 47 -1.25 -15.31 -6.69
N ALA A 48 -1.80 -14.69 -5.65
CA ALA A 48 -1.04 -14.03 -4.59
C ALA A 48 -0.07 -14.97 -3.86
N TRP A 49 -0.42 -16.25 -3.70
CA TRP A 49 0.42 -17.25 -3.04
C TRP A 49 1.67 -17.54 -3.88
N LYS A 50 1.50 -17.74 -5.20
CA LYS A 50 2.62 -17.95 -6.12
C LYS A 50 3.59 -16.77 -6.13
N MET A 51 3.06 -15.55 -6.17
CA MET A 51 3.89 -14.34 -6.09
C MET A 51 4.64 -14.24 -4.76
N TRP A 52 4.02 -14.62 -3.65
CA TRP A 52 4.68 -14.64 -2.34
C TRP A 52 5.82 -15.66 -2.30
N GLU A 53 5.58 -16.89 -2.77
CA GLU A 53 6.61 -17.93 -2.87
C GLU A 53 7.80 -17.52 -3.76
N GLU A 54 7.56 -16.70 -4.79
CA GLU A 54 8.61 -16.21 -5.68
C GLU A 54 9.47 -15.10 -5.05
N ILE A 55 8.88 -14.22 -4.22
CA ILE A 55 9.62 -13.09 -3.63
C ILE A 55 10.23 -13.41 -2.27
N VAL A 56 9.75 -14.42 -1.54
CA VAL A 56 10.34 -14.84 -0.26
C VAL A 56 11.85 -15.17 -0.41
N PRO A 57 12.29 -15.93 -1.44
CA PRO A 57 13.71 -16.16 -1.70
C PRO A 57 14.50 -14.92 -2.11
N LEU A 58 13.83 -13.86 -2.59
CA LEU A 58 14.45 -12.58 -2.98
C LEU A 58 14.70 -11.64 -1.78
N ASP A 59 14.68 -12.19 -0.56
CA ASP A 59 14.80 -11.48 0.72
C ASP A 59 13.57 -10.64 1.12
N TYR A 60 12.38 -11.03 0.65
CA TYR A 60 11.15 -10.35 1.06
C TYR A 60 10.86 -10.52 2.55
N LYS A 61 10.91 -9.43 3.32
CA LYS A 61 10.60 -9.39 4.77
C LYS A 61 9.16 -9.00 5.10
N GLY A 62 8.33 -8.77 4.08
CA GLY A 62 6.94 -8.39 4.30
C GLY A 62 6.01 -9.58 4.56
N SER A 63 4.76 -9.27 4.90
CA SER A 63 3.73 -10.30 5.13
C SER A 63 2.99 -10.65 3.84
N TYR A 64 2.55 -11.90 3.71
CA TYR A 64 1.65 -12.34 2.65
C TYR A 64 0.40 -11.44 2.51
N GLN A 65 -0.16 -10.99 3.65
CA GLN A 65 -1.33 -10.10 3.67
C GLN A 65 -1.08 -8.79 2.91
N ARG A 66 0.13 -8.23 2.93
CA ARG A 66 0.47 -7.02 2.17
C ARG A 66 0.39 -7.25 0.66
N ILE A 67 0.93 -8.37 0.17
CA ILE A 67 0.84 -8.75 -1.23
C ILE A 67 -0.62 -8.97 -1.62
N ARG A 68 -1.37 -9.72 -0.80
CA ARG A 68 -2.80 -9.98 -1.05
C ARG A 68 -3.61 -8.68 -1.10
N ALA A 69 -3.37 -7.75 -0.19
CA ALA A 69 -4.04 -6.45 -0.18
C ALA A 69 -3.71 -5.64 -1.44
N TYR A 70 -2.44 -5.60 -1.84
CA TYR A 70 -2.00 -4.92 -3.06
C TYR A 70 -2.63 -5.51 -4.34
N LEU A 71 -2.68 -6.83 -4.46
CA LEU A 71 -3.30 -7.49 -5.60
C LEU A 71 -4.83 -7.36 -5.59
N HIS A 72 -5.45 -7.32 -4.40
CA HIS A 72 -6.87 -7.05 -4.26
C HIS A 72 -7.19 -5.64 -4.75
N ASP A 73 -6.41 -4.64 -4.33
CA ASP A 73 -6.52 -3.25 -4.76
C ASP A 73 -6.38 -3.13 -6.29
N LYS A 74 -5.37 -3.77 -6.89
CA LYS A 74 -5.20 -3.86 -8.36
C LYS A 74 -6.40 -4.50 -9.06
N ARG A 75 -7.12 -5.40 -8.40
CA ARG A 75 -8.33 -6.04 -8.94
C ARG A 75 -9.55 -5.12 -8.87
N THR A 76 -9.69 -4.36 -7.79
CA THR A 76 -10.82 -3.46 -7.57
C THR A 76 -10.67 -2.13 -8.31
N HIS A 77 -9.45 -1.61 -8.44
CA HIS A 77 -9.13 -0.38 -9.18
C HIS A 77 -8.98 -0.61 -10.70
N ARG A 78 -9.27 -1.82 -11.19
CA ARG A 78 -9.46 -2.08 -12.64
C ARG A 78 -10.83 -1.56 -13.08
N SER A 79 -11.04 -0.26 -12.95
CA SER A 79 -12.25 0.43 -13.41
C SER A 79 -11.84 1.51 -14.41
N TRP A 80 -11.99 1.16 -15.69
CA TRP A 80 -12.06 1.97 -16.92
C TRP A 80 -10.92 2.96 -17.22
#